data_AF-A0A2M6ZH29-F1
#
_entry.id   AF-A0A2M6ZH29-F1
#
_cell.length_a   1.000
_cell.length_b   1.000
_cell.length_c   1.000
_cell.angle_alpha   90.00
_cell.angle_beta   90.00
_cell.angle_gamma   90.00
#
_symmetry.space_group_name_H-M   'P 1'
#
loop_
_entity.id
_entity.type
_entity.pdbx_description
1 polymer ?
#
loop_
_entity_poly.entity_id
_entity_poly.type
_entity_poly.pdbx_seq_one_letter_code
_entity_poly.pdbx_strand_id
1 'polypeptide(L)'
;MEKENGLSIVELLVAIIIIGIGLIGIGTLMRESGVVGRRGQERDIAIELVYKKMEEFRDKSFPDIGLAYPQSYYETFSVSELPNGIGATYITYADTGYLKEVEIGICWKKWGSNAIVGETLVTYITRGGINP
;
A
#
# COMPACT_ATOMS: atom_id res chain seq x y z
N MET A 1 -0.91 -13.56 -65.45
CA MET A 1 -0.63 -14.56 -64.40
C MET A 1 0.43 -13.97 -63.51
N GLU A 2 0.00 -13.33 -62.42
CA GLU A 2 0.90 -12.82 -61.40
C GLU A 2 1.56 -14.00 -60.70
N LYS A 3 2.89 -13.97 -60.60
CA LYS A 3 3.64 -14.93 -59.78
C LYS A 3 3.35 -14.60 -58.32
N GLU A 4 2.52 -15.41 -57.69
CA GLU A 4 2.43 -15.44 -56.23
C GLU A 4 3.76 -15.98 -55.70
N ASN A 5 4.66 -15.07 -55.28
CA ASN A 5 5.89 -15.43 -54.60
C ASN A 5 5.54 -15.94 -53.20
N GLY A 6 5.46 -17.26 -53.04
CA GLY A 6 5.28 -17.89 -51.73
C GLY A 6 6.44 -17.61 -50.79
N LEU A 7 6.16 -17.57 -49.48
CA LEU A 7 7.15 -17.38 -48.42
C LEU A 7 8.31 -18.37 -48.56
N SER A 8 9.54 -17.84 -48.57
CA SER A 8 10.75 -18.65 -48.49
C SER A 8 10.84 -19.35 -47.13
N ILE A 9 11.37 -20.57 -47.09
CA ILE A 9 11.62 -21.31 -45.83
C ILE A 9 12.45 -20.46 -44.85
N VAL A 10 13.37 -19.65 -45.37
CA VAL A 10 14.20 -18.75 -44.56
C VAL A 10 13.35 -17.64 -43.93
N GLU A 11 12.42 -17.04 -44.69
CA GLU A 11 11.52 -16.00 -44.18
C GLU A 11 10.58 -16.56 -43.10
N LEU A 12 10.08 -17.78 -43.29
CA LEU A 12 9.27 -18.47 -42.28
C LEU A 12 10.06 -18.70 -40.98
N LEU A 13 11.32 -19.13 -41.09
CA LEU A 13 12.21 -19.33 -39.94
C LEU A 13 12.47 -18.01 -39.19
N VAL A 14 12.76 -16.93 -39.91
CA VAL A 14 12.95 -15.60 -39.33
C VAL A 14 11.67 -15.11 -38.65
N ALA A 15 10.51 -15.28 -39.28
CA ALA A 15 9.23 -14.91 -38.69
C ALA A 15 8.95 -15.66 -37.37
N ILE A 16 9.21 -16.97 -37.33
CA ILE A 16 9.05 -17.79 -36.11
C ILE A 16 9.97 -17.30 -34.99
N ILE A 17 11.22 -16.93 -35.29
CA ILE A 17 12.17 -16.41 -34.30
C ILE A 17 11.68 -15.07 -33.74
N ILE A 18 11.24 -14.15 -34.61
CA ILE A 18 10.71 -12.84 -34.19
C ILE A 18 9.49 -13.02 -33.28
N ILE A 19 8.55 -13.89 -33.67
CA ILE A 19 7.37 -14.20 -32.87
C ILE A 19 7.77 -14.83 -31.53
N GLY A 20 8.73 -15.76 -31.53
CA GLY A 20 9.22 -16.41 -30.32
C GLY A 20 9.79 -15.42 -29.30
N ILE A 21 10.62 -14.48 -29.76
CA ILE A 21 11.17 -13.42 -28.90
C ILE A 21 10.04 -12.52 -28.37
N GLY A 22 9.09 -12.15 -29.23
CA GLY A 22 7.92 -11.35 -28.85
C GLY A 22 7.09 -12.01 -27.75
N LEU A 23 6.82 -13.32 -27.88
CA LEU A 23 6.06 -14.08 -26.89
C LEU A 23 6.77 -14.17 -25.54
N ILE A 24 8.08 -14.34 -25.52
CA ILE A 24 8.87 -14.33 -24.28
C ILE A 24 8.74 -12.97 -23.58
N GLY A 25 8.83 -11.87 -24.33
CA GLY A 25 8.65 -10.52 -23.80
C GLY A 25 7.26 -10.27 -23.21
N ILE A 26 6.20 -10.77 -23.87
CA ILE A 26 4.83 -10.65 -23.33
C ILE A 26 4.67 -11.47 -22.05
N GLY A 27 5.23 -12.68 -22.02
CA GLY A 27 5.17 -13.56 -20.85
C GLY A 27 5.84 -12.96 -19.62
N THR A 28 6.98 -12.29 -19.78
CA THR A 28 7.67 -11.62 -18.66
C THR A 28 6.87 -10.42 -18.15
N LEU A 29 6.32 -9.60 -19.05
CA LEU A 29 5.46 -8.46 -18.68
C LEU A 29 4.20 -8.88 -17.93
N MET A 30 3.53 -9.95 -18.36
CA MET A 30 2.36 -10.48 -17.65
C MET A 30 2.70 -10.91 -16.22
N ARG A 31 3.85 -11.57 -16.03
CA ARG A 31 4.31 -11.98 -14.70
C ARG A 31 4.57 -10.78 -13.79
N GLU A 32 5.30 -9.78 -14.27
CA GLU A 32 5.59 -8.57 -13.50
C GLU A 32 4.32 -7.77 -13.19
N SER A 33 3.39 -7.68 -14.14
CA SER A 33 2.09 -7.02 -13.95
C SER A 33 1.28 -7.66 -12.82
N GLY A 34 1.27 -9.00 -12.74
CA GLY A 34 0.61 -9.71 -11.65
C GLY A 34 1.21 -9.41 -10.28
N VAL A 35 2.54 -9.30 -10.20
CA VAL A 35 3.23 -8.93 -8.96
C VAL A 35 2.93 -7.48 -8.56
N VAL A 36 2.94 -6.55 -9.51
CA VAL A 36 2.61 -5.15 -9.26
C VAL A 36 1.14 -5.00 -8.85
N GLY A 37 0.22 -5.71 -9.50
CA GLY A 37 -1.21 -5.68 -9.15
C GLY A 37 -1.47 -6.14 -7.72
N ARG A 38 -0.85 -7.26 -7.29
CA ARG A 38 -0.90 -7.72 -5.89
C ARG A 38 -0.36 -6.67 -4.91
N ARG A 39 0.76 -6.03 -5.23
CA ARG A 39 1.35 -4.97 -4.39
C ARG A 39 0.44 -3.74 -4.30
N GLY A 40 -0.24 -3.40 -5.39
CA GLY A 40 -1.26 -2.34 -5.40
C GLY A 40 -2.40 -2.66 -4.44
N GLN A 41 -2.95 -3.88 -4.54
CA GLN A 41 -4.02 -4.34 -3.63
C GLN A 41 -3.61 -4.30 -2.16
N GLU A 42 -2.41 -4.79 -1.81
CA GLU A 42 -1.90 -4.72 -0.43
C GLU A 42 -1.80 -3.28 0.06
N ARG A 43 -1.34 -2.37 -0.81
CA ARG A 43 -1.22 -0.95 -0.47
C ARG A 43 -2.59 -0.29 -0.28
N ASP A 44 -3.55 -0.58 -1.15
CA ASP A 44 -4.91 -0.05 -1.05
C ASP A 44 -5.58 -0.49 0.26
N ILE A 45 -5.42 -1.77 0.63
CA ILE A 45 -5.89 -2.31 1.92
C ILE A 45 -5.21 -1.59 3.09
N ALA A 46 -3.88 -1.44 3.05
CA ALA A 46 -3.14 -0.75 4.12
C ALA A 46 -3.63 0.70 4.29
N ILE A 47 -3.82 1.42 3.19
CA ILE A 47 -4.31 2.80 3.18
C ILE A 47 -5.73 2.87 3.76
N GLU A 48 -6.64 2.00 3.30
CA GLU A 48 -8.02 1.94 3.81
C GLU A 48 -8.05 1.69 5.33
N LEU A 49 -7.24 0.75 5.82
CA LEU A 49 -7.16 0.43 7.24
C LEU A 49 -6.58 1.57 8.07
N VAL A 50 -5.54 2.26 7.57
CA VAL A 50 -4.98 3.45 8.23
C VAL A 50 -6.05 4.56 8.30
N TYR A 51 -6.78 4.82 7.21
CA TYR A 51 -7.86 5.81 7.20
C TYR A 51 -9.00 5.44 8.13
N LYS A 52 -9.46 4.19 8.11
CA LYS A 52 -10.50 3.69 9.01
C LYS A 52 -10.10 3.88 10.47
N LYS A 53 -8.86 3.51 10.82
CA LYS A 53 -8.34 3.71 12.18
C LYS A 53 -8.25 5.20 12.53
N MET A 54 -7.90 6.04 11.56
CA MET A 54 -7.86 7.48 11.74
C MET A 54 -9.26 8.04 12.03
N GLU A 55 -10.28 7.60 11.30
CA GLU A 55 -11.69 7.98 11.55
C GLU A 55 -12.14 7.62 12.96
N GLU A 56 -11.75 6.46 13.50
CA GLU A 56 -12.01 6.10 14.91
C GLU A 56 -11.41 7.11 15.90
N PHE A 57 -10.30 7.76 15.57
CA PHE A 57 -9.72 8.83 16.38
C PHE A 57 -10.35 10.19 16.12
N ARG A 58 -10.83 10.46 14.90
CA ARG A 58 -11.56 11.69 14.57
C ARG A 58 -12.92 11.76 15.26
N ASP A 59 -13.56 10.62 15.49
CA ASP A 59 -14.84 10.52 16.19
C ASP A 59 -14.71 10.67 17.72
N LYS A 60 -13.49 10.59 18.26
CA LYS A 60 -13.22 10.74 19.70
C LYS A 60 -12.99 12.21 20.06
N SER A 61 -13.56 12.65 21.17
CA SER A 61 -13.35 14.01 21.67
C SER A 61 -11.93 14.18 22.25
N PHE A 62 -11.38 15.39 22.16
CA PHE A 62 -10.04 15.69 22.70
C PHE A 62 -9.87 15.31 24.18
N PRO A 63 -10.85 15.53 25.09
CA PRO A 63 -10.77 15.05 26.46
C PRO A 63 -10.70 13.52 26.59
N ASP A 64 -11.42 12.76 25.76
CA ASP A 64 -11.41 11.29 25.82
C ASP A 64 -10.03 10.74 25.42
N ILE A 65 -9.43 11.31 24.39
CA ILE A 65 -8.04 11.00 23.98
C ILE A 65 -7.06 11.53 25.03
N GLY A 66 -7.37 12.65 25.68
CA GLY A 66 -6.65 13.26 26.80
C GLY A 66 -6.48 12.33 28.00
N LEU A 67 -7.61 11.75 28.44
CA LEU A 67 -7.71 10.93 29.64
C LEU A 67 -7.26 9.48 29.40
N ALA A 68 -7.55 8.92 28.23
CA ALA A 68 -7.11 7.57 27.89
C ALA A 68 -5.59 7.48 27.63
N TYR A 69 -4.96 8.58 27.18
CA TYR A 69 -3.60 8.55 26.62
C TYR A 69 -2.73 9.75 27.09
N PRO A 70 -2.16 9.72 28.31
CA PRO A 70 -1.33 10.81 28.82
C PRO A 70 0.13 10.77 28.30
N GLN A 71 0.61 11.95 27.86
CA GLN A 71 2.00 12.29 27.46
C GLN A 71 2.57 11.61 26.22
N SER A 72 2.46 10.30 26.09
CA SER A 72 2.73 9.57 24.86
C SER A 72 2.11 8.19 24.96
N TYR A 73 1.36 7.78 23.94
CA TYR A 73 0.71 6.47 23.90
C TYR A 73 1.15 5.70 22.68
N TYR A 74 1.40 4.41 22.86
CA TYR A 74 1.76 3.49 21.80
C TYR A 74 0.95 2.21 21.95
N GLU A 75 0.25 1.83 20.90
CA GLU A 75 -0.49 0.58 20.82
C GLU A 75 -0.17 -0.13 19.52
N THR A 76 -0.12 -1.45 19.56
CA THR A 76 0.00 -2.28 18.36
C THR A 76 -1.24 -3.12 18.19
N PHE A 77 -1.59 -3.40 16.94
CA PHE A 77 -2.71 -4.26 16.59
C PHE A 77 -2.34 -5.16 15.42
N SER A 78 -2.91 -6.37 15.38
CA SER A 78 -2.72 -7.28 14.25
C SER A 78 -3.56 -6.83 13.06
N VAL A 79 -2.97 -6.86 11.86
CA VAL A 79 -3.68 -6.60 10.60
C VAL A 79 -3.74 -7.91 9.82
N SER A 80 -4.87 -8.59 9.92
CA SER A 80 -5.07 -9.93 9.36
C SER A 80 -5.22 -9.95 7.84
N GLU A 81 -5.59 -8.81 7.27
CA GLU A 81 -5.86 -8.55 5.87
C GLU A 81 -4.55 -8.44 5.06
N LEU A 82 -3.42 -8.26 5.75
CA LEU A 82 -2.09 -8.16 5.14
C LEU A 82 -1.18 -9.30 5.63
N PRO A 83 -0.31 -9.83 4.76
CA PRO A 83 0.63 -10.89 5.13
C PRO A 83 1.62 -10.40 6.19
N ASN A 84 1.52 -11.00 7.39
CA ASN A 84 2.25 -10.58 8.59
C ASN A 84 2.07 -9.07 8.88
N GLY A 85 0.85 -8.57 8.67
CA GLY A 85 0.51 -7.17 8.91
C GLY A 85 0.49 -6.84 10.40
N ILE A 86 1.18 -5.78 10.78
CA ILE A 86 1.19 -5.20 12.11
C ILE A 86 0.90 -3.71 11.97
N GLY A 87 -0.13 -3.25 12.69
CA GLY A 87 -0.42 -1.84 12.85
C GLY A 87 0.11 -1.31 14.17
N ALA A 88 0.42 -0.02 14.18
CA ALA A 88 0.78 0.72 15.37
C ALA A 88 0.08 2.09 15.36
N THR A 89 -0.37 2.53 16.52
CA THR A 89 -0.85 3.89 16.74
C THR A 89 0.04 4.54 17.80
N TYR A 90 0.57 5.70 17.45
CA TYR A 90 1.35 6.55 18.32
C TYR A 90 0.63 7.89 18.51
N ILE A 91 0.45 8.31 19.76
CA ILE A 91 -0.19 9.58 20.10
C ILE A 91 0.79 10.38 20.94
N THR A 92 1.11 11.59 20.51
CA THR A 92 2.03 12.50 21.21
C THR A 92 1.47 13.90 21.28
N TYR A 93 2.06 14.74 22.13
CA TYR A 93 1.81 16.18 22.11
C TYR A 93 2.65 16.84 21.03
N ALA A 94 2.03 17.71 20.23
CA ALA A 94 2.74 18.40 19.14
C ALA A 94 3.48 19.66 19.62
N ASP A 95 3.00 20.36 20.65
CA ASP A 95 3.70 21.55 21.18
C ASP A 95 3.14 22.10 22.51
N THR A 96 1.85 22.47 22.55
CA THR A 96 1.31 23.37 23.60
C THR A 96 0.25 22.76 24.53
N GLY A 97 0.05 21.43 24.47
CA GLY A 97 -0.97 20.73 25.27
C GLY A 97 -2.43 20.92 24.78
N TYR A 98 -2.66 21.77 23.77
CA TYR A 98 -3.95 21.98 23.12
C TYR A 98 -4.12 21.22 21.80
N LEU A 99 -3.03 20.58 21.35
CA LEU A 99 -2.94 19.85 20.09
C LEU A 99 -2.25 18.51 20.36
N LYS A 100 -2.90 17.43 19.95
CA LYS A 100 -2.35 16.07 19.96
C LYS A 100 -2.07 15.65 18.53
N GLU A 101 -0.89 15.12 18.31
CA GLU A 101 -0.50 14.44 17.08
C GLU A 101 -0.83 12.96 17.22
N VAL A 102 -1.51 12.42 16.24
CA VAL A 102 -1.86 11.00 16.14
C VAL A 102 -1.22 10.48 14.86
N GLU A 103 -0.24 9.60 15.04
CA GLU A 103 0.43 8.87 13.98
C GLU A 103 -0.12 7.43 13.96
N ILE A 104 -0.57 6.98 12.80
CA ILE A 104 -1.05 5.62 12.58
C ILE A 104 -0.21 5.03 11.47
N GLY A 105 0.54 3.97 11.79
CA GLY A 105 1.37 3.25 10.86
C GLY A 105 0.89 1.81 10.71
N ILE A 106 0.90 1.27 9.49
CA ILE A 106 0.75 -0.17 9.24
C ILE A 106 1.98 -0.63 8.47
N CYS A 107 2.62 -1.70 8.93
CA CYS A 107 3.68 -2.37 8.21
C CYS A 107 3.33 -3.84 7.92
N TRP A 108 3.80 -4.35 6.79
CA TRP A 108 3.54 -5.72 6.37
C TRP A 108 4.68 -6.27 5.53
N LYS A 109 4.72 -7.59 5.38
CA LYS A 109 5.70 -8.26 4.52
C LYS A 109 5.27 -8.13 3.05
N LYS A 110 6.12 -7.53 2.23
CA LYS A 110 5.86 -7.35 0.79
C LYS A 110 5.71 -8.70 0.07
N TRP A 111 4.67 -8.84 -0.76
CA TRP A 111 4.47 -10.04 -1.56
C TRP A 111 5.71 -10.44 -2.38
N GLY A 112 6.08 -11.73 -2.29
CA GLY A 112 7.20 -12.30 -3.03
C GLY A 112 8.58 -11.78 -2.60
N SER A 113 8.67 -11.11 -1.44
CA SER A 113 9.92 -10.58 -0.89
C SER A 113 9.97 -10.79 0.63
N ASN A 114 11.17 -10.65 1.20
CA ASN A 114 11.35 -10.54 2.65
C ASN A 114 11.41 -9.08 3.12
N ALA A 115 11.25 -8.12 2.21
CA ALA A 115 11.16 -6.72 2.57
C ALA A 115 9.88 -6.43 3.36
N ILE A 116 10.02 -5.63 4.42
CA ILE A 116 8.89 -5.03 5.13
C ILE A 116 8.62 -3.68 4.48
N VAL A 117 7.37 -3.40 4.19
CA VAL A 117 6.89 -2.11 3.69
C VAL A 117 5.85 -1.57 4.68
N GLY A 118 5.56 -0.28 4.61
CA GLY A 118 4.56 0.31 5.48
C GLY A 118 4.00 1.61 4.93
N GLU A 119 2.86 2.00 5.48
CA GLU A 119 2.19 3.26 5.24
C GLU A 119 1.91 3.92 6.57
N THR A 120 2.11 5.23 6.63
CA THR A 120 1.90 6.03 7.83
C THR A 120 1.04 7.23 7.50
N LEU A 121 0.05 7.51 8.34
CA LEU A 121 -0.74 8.72 8.29
C LEU A 121 -0.60 9.46 9.61
N VAL A 122 -0.34 10.75 9.51
CA VAL A 122 -0.27 11.65 10.68
C VAL A 122 -1.45 12.61 10.61
N THR A 123 -2.14 12.80 11.73
CA THR A 123 -3.16 13.83 11.89
C THR A 123 -2.98 14.59 13.19
N TYR A 124 -3.67 15.73 13.29
CA TYR A 124 -3.69 16.55 14.48
C TYR A 124 -5.12 16.70 14.99
N ILE A 125 -5.28 16.54 16.30
CA ILE A 125 -6.56 16.70 16.99
C ILE A 125 -6.43 17.89 17.93
N THR A 126 -7.31 18.88 17.75
CA THR A 126 -7.34 20.09 18.58
C THR A 126 -8.41 19.99 19.66
N ARG A 127 -8.27 20.76 20.73
CA ARG A 127 -9.26 20.85 21.81
C ARG A 127 -10.65 21.32 21.35
N GLY A 128 -10.74 21.99 20.19
CA GLY A 128 -12.00 22.46 19.59
C GLY A 128 -12.62 21.51 18.55
N GLY A 129 -12.01 20.35 18.28
CA GLY A 129 -12.40 19.47 17.17
C GLY A 129 -11.62 19.77 15.88
N ILE A 130 -11.95 19.07 14.79
CA ILE A 130 -11.25 19.17 13.48
C ILE A 130 -11.84 20.29 12.58
N ASN A 131 -12.95 20.92 13.00
CA ASN A 131 -13.50 22.12 12.38
C ASN A 131 -14.00 23.05 13.50
N PRO A 132 -13.35 24.20 13.74
CA PRO A 132 -13.87 25.24 14.62
C PRO A 132 -15.14 25.89 14.06
#